data_AF-A0A4R2TJN3-F1
#
_entry.id   AF-A0A4R2TJN3-F1
#
_cell.length_a   1.000
_cell.length_b   1.000
_cell.length_c   1.000
_cell.angle_alpha   90.00
_cell.angle_beta   90.00
_cell.angle_gamma   90.00
#
_symmetry.space_group_name_H-M   'P 1'
#
loop_
_entity.id
_entity.type
_entity.pdbx_description
1 polymer ?
#
loop_
_entity_poly.entity_id
_entity_poly.type
_entity_poly.pdbx_seq_one_letter_code
_entity_poly.pdbx_strand_id
1 'polypeptide(L)'
;MKQSELLKRQHTEIMDLINEIESSIKDKSNNQNENIVKLINSLSGKLKVHLSIEDKHLYPELLNSTKYREIAFKYMDEMGNLVNEYNSFKTKFNTPSKLALGIKDFEKESEKVFSLLRKRIIKEDNELYQLCSE
;
A
#
# COMPACT_ATOMS: atom_id res chain seq x y z
N MET A 1 -5.75 -21.06 3.99
CA MET A 1 -4.40 -21.35 3.42
C MET A 1 -4.15 -20.67 2.07
N LYS A 2 -4.90 -20.92 0.99
CA LYS A 2 -4.60 -20.29 -0.33
C LYS A 2 -4.76 -18.75 -0.38
N GLN A 3 -5.66 -18.19 0.42
CA GLN A 3 -5.95 -16.75 0.39
C GLN A 3 -4.91 -15.91 1.13
N SER A 4 -4.46 -16.34 2.30
CA SER A 4 -3.39 -15.66 3.04
C SER A 4 -2.05 -15.73 2.28
N GLU A 5 -1.76 -16.83 1.59
CA GLU A 5 -0.60 -16.95 0.70
C GLU A 5 -0.68 -15.95 -0.48
N LEU A 6 -1.86 -15.77 -1.08
CA LEU A 6 -2.07 -14.78 -2.13
C LEU A 6 -1.83 -13.35 -1.62
N LEU A 7 -2.39 -13.00 -0.46
CA LEU A 7 -2.24 -11.68 0.16
C LEU A 7 -0.78 -11.40 0.52
N LYS A 8 -0.07 -12.37 1.11
CA LYS A 8 1.38 -12.27 1.38
C LYS A 8 2.20 -12.06 0.12
N ARG A 9 1.87 -12.74 -0.98
CA ARG A 9 2.52 -12.50 -2.27
C ARG A 9 2.27 -11.07 -2.78
N GLN A 10 1.06 -10.56 -2.63
CA GLN A 10 0.75 -9.16 -2.98
C GLN A 10 1.51 -8.16 -2.10
N HIS A 11 1.71 -8.46 -0.81
CA HIS A 11 2.56 -7.66 0.07
C HIS A 11 4.00 -7.60 -0.43
N THR A 12 4.58 -8.72 -0.83
CA THR A 12 5.92 -8.73 -1.46
C THR A 12 5.96 -7.84 -2.70
N GLU A 13 4.99 -7.98 -3.61
CA GLU A 13 4.93 -7.15 -4.83
C GLU A 13 4.78 -5.64 -4.51
N ILE A 14 4.01 -5.28 -3.49
CA ILE A 14 3.86 -3.89 -3.03
C ILE A 14 5.18 -3.37 -2.45
N MET A 15 5.84 -4.16 -1.60
CA MET A 15 7.13 -3.80 -0.99
C MET A 15 8.22 -3.59 -2.05
N ASP A 16 8.29 -4.47 -3.04
CA ASP A 16 9.24 -4.37 -4.14
C ASP A 16 9.05 -3.08 -4.94
N LEU A 17 7.81 -2.72 -5.27
CA LEU A 17 7.49 -1.47 -5.95
C LEU A 17 7.90 -0.24 -5.12
N ILE A 18 7.66 -0.27 -3.81
CA ILE A 18 8.08 0.83 -2.94
C ILE A 18 9.62 0.97 -2.95
N ASN A 19 10.34 -0.15 -2.82
CA ASN A 19 11.80 -0.14 -2.85
C ASN A 19 12.36 0.34 -4.19
N GLU A 20 11.70 -0.02 -5.30
CA GLU A 20 12.06 0.43 -6.64
C GLU A 20 11.84 1.94 -6.83
N ILE A 21 10.75 2.49 -6.27
CA ILE A 21 10.50 3.94 -6.26
C ILE A 21 11.60 4.65 -5.47
N GLU A 22 11.91 4.19 -4.26
CA GLU A 22 12.96 4.78 -3.41
C GLU A 22 14.35 4.69 -4.06
N SER A 23 14.62 3.64 -4.80
CA SER A 23 15.86 3.50 -5.58
C SER A 23 15.88 4.48 -6.76
N SER A 24 14.75 4.63 -7.46
CA SER A 24 14.60 5.59 -8.56
C SER A 24 14.77 7.04 -8.11
N ILE A 25 14.35 7.38 -6.88
CA ILE A 25 14.60 8.71 -6.27
C ILE A 25 16.12 8.99 -6.17
N LYS A 26 16.93 7.97 -5.90
CA LYS A 26 18.38 8.11 -5.70
C LYS A 26 19.19 8.15 -7.01
N ASP A 27 18.72 7.46 -8.04
CA ASP A 27 19.44 7.24 -9.31
C ASP A 27 19.60 8.52 -10.18
N LYS A 28 18.74 9.53 -10.03
CA LYS A 28 18.82 10.86 -10.72
C LYS A 28 19.11 10.81 -12.24
N SER A 29 18.72 9.72 -12.90
CA SER A 29 18.87 9.56 -14.35
C SER A 29 17.90 10.45 -15.13
N ASN A 30 18.19 10.69 -16.42
CA ASN A 30 17.40 11.61 -17.26
C ASN A 30 15.89 11.27 -17.34
N ASN A 31 15.53 9.98 -17.16
CA ASN A 31 14.15 9.50 -17.23
C ASN A 31 13.54 9.22 -15.84
N GLN A 32 14.19 9.67 -14.77
CA GLN A 32 13.80 9.42 -13.38
C GLN A 32 12.31 9.70 -13.14
N ASN A 33 11.82 10.89 -13.55
CA ASN A 33 10.45 11.30 -13.26
C ASN A 33 9.42 10.42 -13.98
N GLU A 34 9.71 10.00 -15.22
CA GLU A 34 8.82 9.10 -15.95
C GLU A 34 8.79 7.71 -15.30
N ASN A 35 9.94 7.21 -14.84
CA ASN A 35 10.01 5.93 -14.17
C ASN A 35 9.23 5.93 -12.86
N ILE A 36 9.46 6.95 -12.00
CA ILE A 36 8.77 7.10 -10.72
C ILE A 36 7.26 7.16 -10.93
N VAL A 37 6.78 7.94 -11.90
CA VAL A 37 5.33 8.04 -12.19
C VAL A 37 4.74 6.70 -12.64
N LYS A 38 5.46 5.94 -13.49
CA LYS A 38 5.03 4.59 -13.88
C LYS A 38 4.91 3.67 -12.66
N LEU A 39 5.93 3.67 -11.79
CA LEU A 39 5.94 2.86 -10.58
C LEU A 39 4.84 3.24 -9.59
N ILE A 40 4.57 4.54 -9.38
CA ILE A 40 3.44 5.01 -8.56
C ILE A 40 2.11 4.51 -9.10
N ASN A 41 1.92 4.56 -10.43
CA ASN A 41 0.68 4.08 -11.04
C ASN A 41 0.54 2.55 -10.91
N SER A 42 1.64 1.80 -11.05
CA SER A 42 1.67 0.35 -10.79
C SER A 42 1.33 0.04 -9.33
N LEU A 43 1.96 0.74 -8.38
CA LEU A 43 1.68 0.61 -6.94
C LEU A 43 0.21 0.88 -6.63
N SER A 44 -0.37 1.93 -7.21
CA SER A 44 -1.80 2.24 -7.08
C SER A 44 -2.69 1.10 -7.55
N GLY A 45 -2.35 0.48 -8.68
CA GLY A 45 -3.08 -0.66 -9.23
C GLY A 45 -3.02 -1.86 -8.29
N LYS A 46 -1.83 -2.17 -7.76
CA LYS A 46 -1.62 -3.27 -6.81
C LYS A 46 -2.37 -3.06 -5.51
N LEU A 47 -2.28 -1.85 -4.91
CA LEU A 47 -3.03 -1.50 -3.70
C LEU A 47 -4.54 -1.64 -3.89
N LYS A 48 -5.07 -1.18 -5.02
CA LYS A 48 -6.50 -1.31 -5.33
C LYS A 48 -6.95 -2.77 -5.42
N VAL A 49 -6.18 -3.62 -6.08
CA VAL A 49 -6.49 -5.05 -6.21
C VAL A 49 -6.39 -5.74 -4.85
N HIS A 50 -5.35 -5.46 -4.09
CA HIS A 50 -5.12 -5.99 -2.76
C HIS A 50 -6.29 -5.65 -1.82
N LEU A 51 -6.63 -4.37 -1.70
CA LEU A 51 -7.76 -3.91 -0.87
C LEU A 51 -9.08 -4.56 -1.29
N SER A 52 -9.35 -4.67 -2.59
CA SER A 52 -10.57 -5.32 -3.06
C SER A 52 -10.67 -6.79 -2.65
N ILE A 53 -9.55 -7.49 -2.44
CA ILE A 53 -9.58 -8.89 -1.99
C ILE A 53 -9.88 -8.93 -0.48
N GLU A 54 -9.28 -8.03 0.30
CA GLU A 54 -9.54 -7.94 1.73
C GLU A 54 -11.02 -7.59 2.00
N ASP A 55 -11.56 -6.58 1.31
CA ASP A 55 -12.96 -6.13 1.44
C ASP A 55 -13.98 -7.22 1.09
N LYS A 56 -13.67 -8.05 0.08
CA LYS A 56 -14.61 -9.05 -0.42
C LYS A 56 -14.57 -10.36 0.34
N HIS A 57 -13.48 -10.63 1.04
CA HIS A 57 -13.23 -11.96 1.57
C HIS A 57 -12.69 -11.95 2.99
N LEU A 58 -11.61 -11.21 3.27
CA LEU A 58 -10.95 -11.22 4.57
C LEU A 58 -11.81 -10.56 5.66
N TYR A 59 -12.21 -9.31 5.44
CA TYR A 59 -12.99 -8.58 6.45
C TYR A 59 -14.36 -9.21 6.72
N PRO A 60 -15.14 -9.66 5.70
CA PRO A 60 -16.40 -10.36 5.96
C PRO A 60 -16.25 -11.59 6.85
N GLU A 61 -15.18 -12.37 6.68
CA GLU A 61 -14.90 -13.54 7.51
C GLU A 61 -14.67 -13.15 8.98
N LEU A 62 -13.80 -12.16 9.21
CA LEU A 62 -13.47 -11.69 10.56
C LEU A 62 -14.64 -10.98 11.26
N LEU A 63 -15.48 -10.26 10.52
CA LEU A 63 -16.66 -9.56 11.06
C LEU A 63 -17.76 -10.51 11.55
N ASN A 64 -17.82 -11.71 10.96
CA ASN A 64 -18.73 -12.77 11.39
C ASN A 64 -18.31 -13.41 12.72
N SER A 65 -17.03 -13.31 13.10
CA SER A 65 -16.54 -13.77 14.39
C SER A 65 -16.81 -12.75 15.49
N THR A 66 -17.52 -13.14 16.55
CA THR A 66 -17.72 -12.30 17.74
C THR A 66 -16.42 -11.95 18.46
N LYS A 67 -15.38 -12.80 18.31
CA LYS A 67 -14.05 -12.60 18.90
C LYS A 67 -13.21 -11.59 18.12
N TYR A 68 -13.36 -11.51 16.79
CA TYR A 68 -12.47 -10.74 15.92
C TYR A 68 -13.10 -9.49 15.30
N ARG A 69 -14.41 -9.30 15.44
CA ARG A 69 -15.15 -8.18 14.84
C ARG A 69 -14.55 -6.81 15.16
N GLU A 70 -14.22 -6.53 16.42
CA GLU A 70 -13.68 -5.22 16.81
C GLU A 70 -12.30 -4.97 16.19
N ILE A 71 -11.47 -6.01 16.14
CA ILE A 71 -10.16 -5.96 15.48
C ILE A 71 -10.36 -5.71 13.98
N ALA A 72 -11.26 -6.45 13.33
CA ALA A 72 -11.55 -6.26 11.91
C ALA A 72 -11.98 -4.82 11.59
N PHE A 73 -12.89 -4.24 12.37
CA PHE A 73 -13.31 -2.84 12.18
C PHE A 73 -12.15 -1.86 12.30
N LYS A 74 -11.28 -2.03 13.30
CA LYS A 74 -10.11 -1.17 13.48
C LYS A 74 -9.17 -1.24 12.28
N TYR A 75 -8.91 -2.44 11.75
CA TYR A 75 -8.07 -2.60 10.57
C TYR A 75 -8.73 -2.03 9.31
N MET A 76 -10.03 -2.18 9.12
CA MET A 76 -10.74 -1.55 7.99
C MET A 76 -10.64 -0.03 8.03
N ASP A 77 -10.85 0.59 9.20
CA ASP A 77 -10.77 2.05 9.35
C ASP A 77 -9.35 2.58 9.12
N GLU A 78 -8.35 1.95 9.74
CA GLU A 78 -6.94 2.27 9.53
C GLU A 78 -6.56 2.19 8.03
N MET A 79 -7.12 1.22 7.29
CA MET A 79 -6.83 1.07 5.86
C MET A 79 -7.52 2.14 5.02
N GLY A 80 -8.78 2.46 5.32
CA GLY A 80 -9.51 3.54 4.65
C GLY A 80 -8.76 4.87 4.76
N ASN A 81 -8.26 5.20 5.95
CA ASN A 81 -7.45 6.39 6.19
C ASN A 81 -6.15 6.37 5.37
N LEU A 82 -5.44 5.23 5.34
CA LEU A 82 -4.20 5.09 4.59
C LEU A 82 -4.41 5.19 3.06
N VAL A 83 -5.49 4.62 2.54
CA VAL A 83 -5.88 4.72 1.13
C VAL A 83 -6.16 6.18 0.75
N ASN A 84 -6.82 6.93 1.62
CA ASN A 84 -7.05 8.36 1.43
C ASN A 84 -5.73 9.14 1.39
N GLU A 85 -4.83 8.91 2.36
CA GLU A 85 -3.51 9.54 2.37
C GLU A 85 -2.70 9.22 1.11
N TYR A 86 -2.70 7.94 0.69
CA TYR A 86 -2.01 7.51 -0.52
C TYR A 86 -2.62 8.14 -1.79
N ASN A 87 -3.94 8.23 -1.89
CA ASN A 87 -4.61 8.83 -3.04
C ASN A 87 -4.31 10.33 -3.16
N SER A 88 -4.27 11.06 -2.05
CA SER A 88 -3.85 12.46 -2.00
C SER A 88 -2.41 12.63 -2.47
N PHE A 89 -1.50 11.82 -1.91
CA PHE A 89 -0.09 11.78 -2.32
C PHE A 89 0.05 11.51 -3.83
N LYS A 90 -0.55 10.42 -4.32
CA LYS A 90 -0.52 10.05 -5.73
C LYS A 90 -1.03 11.18 -6.62
N THR A 91 -2.17 11.78 -6.29
CA THR A 91 -2.78 12.85 -7.11
C THR A 91 -1.88 14.07 -7.25
N LYS A 92 -1.08 14.36 -6.21
CA LYS A 92 -0.09 15.44 -6.22
C LYS A 92 1.07 15.17 -7.18
N PHE A 93 1.42 13.90 -7.44
CA PHE A 93 2.64 13.53 -8.17
C PHE A 93 2.42 12.59 -9.39
N ASN A 94 1.18 12.39 -9.83
CA ASN A 94 0.81 11.37 -10.85
C ASN A 94 1.22 11.67 -12.30
N THR A 95 1.92 12.76 -12.58
CA THR A 95 2.44 13.08 -13.92
C THR A 95 3.90 13.51 -13.82
N PRO A 96 4.72 13.30 -14.86
CA PRO A 96 6.13 13.71 -14.83
C PRO A 96 6.29 15.21 -14.57
N SER A 97 5.38 16.03 -15.11
CA SER A 97 5.36 17.48 -14.89
C SER A 97 5.10 17.87 -13.43
N LYS A 98 4.09 17.26 -12.78
CA LYS A 98 3.79 17.52 -11.37
C LYS A 98 4.92 17.05 -10.46
N LEU A 99 5.47 15.87 -10.74
CA LEU A 99 6.60 15.33 -9.99
C LEU A 99 7.84 16.23 -10.14
N ALA A 100 8.16 16.70 -11.34
CA ALA A 100 9.28 17.60 -11.58
C ALA A 100 9.16 18.93 -10.81
N LEU A 101 7.95 19.50 -10.76
CA LEU A 101 7.68 20.73 -10.02
C LEU A 101 7.77 20.55 -8.49
N GLY A 102 7.56 19.33 -8.00
CA GLY A 102 7.42 19.03 -6.57
C GLY A 102 8.35 17.95 -6.06
N ILE A 103 9.51 17.70 -6.67
CA ILE A 103 10.35 16.53 -6.34
C ILE A 103 10.80 16.48 -4.87
N LYS A 104 11.09 17.63 -4.26
CA LYS A 104 11.44 17.69 -2.82
C LYS A 104 10.27 17.35 -1.91
N ASP A 105 9.07 17.80 -2.27
CA ASP A 105 7.85 17.43 -1.55
C ASP A 105 7.56 15.95 -1.73
N PHE A 106 7.78 15.42 -2.93
CA PHE A 106 7.62 14.01 -3.23
C PHE A 106 8.54 13.16 -2.36
N GLU A 107 9.84 13.48 -2.28
CA GLU A 107 10.79 12.76 -1.42
C GLU A 107 10.29 12.68 0.03
N LYS A 108 9.89 13.82 0.61
CA LYS A 108 9.39 13.89 1.99
C LYS A 108 8.07 13.15 2.19
N GLU A 109 7.10 13.34 1.31
CA GLU A 109 5.78 12.73 1.45
C GLU A 109 5.80 11.23 1.16
N SER A 110 6.64 10.81 0.20
CA SER A 110 6.83 9.39 -0.13
C SER A 110 7.39 8.62 1.06
N GLU A 111 8.40 9.16 1.77
CA GLU A 111 8.92 8.54 2.99
C GLU A 111 7.81 8.30 4.03
N LYS A 112 6.98 9.32 4.28
CA LYS A 112 5.85 9.21 5.23
C LYS A 112 4.86 8.13 4.77
N VAL A 113 4.35 8.23 3.55
CA VAL A 113 3.30 7.33 3.02
C VAL A 113 3.81 5.89 2.94
N PHE A 114 5.03 5.69 2.47
CA PHE A 114 5.63 4.37 2.36
C PHE A 114 5.93 3.76 3.73
N SER A 115 6.33 4.55 4.72
CA SER A 115 6.46 4.07 6.10
C SER A 115 5.12 3.55 6.65
N LEU A 116 4.01 4.24 6.37
CA LEU A 116 2.68 3.80 6.80
C LEU A 116 2.25 2.50 6.10
N LEU A 117 2.45 2.40 4.78
CA LEU A 117 2.16 1.17 4.02
C LEU A 117 2.98 -0.02 4.53
N ARG A 118 4.27 0.18 4.84
CA ARG A 118 5.11 -0.89 5.38
C ARG A 118 4.65 -1.37 6.75
N LYS A 119 4.37 -0.43 7.66
CA LYS A 119 3.84 -0.74 9.00
C LYS A 119 2.53 -1.51 8.90
N ARG A 120 1.67 -1.12 7.96
CA ARG A 120 0.39 -1.77 7.71
C ARG A 120 0.56 -3.23 7.31
N ILE A 121 1.36 -3.48 6.27
CA ILE A 121 1.65 -4.82 5.76
C ILE A 121 2.24 -5.74 6.85
N ILE A 122 3.22 -5.23 7.61
CA ILE A 122 3.86 -5.99 8.70
C ILE A 122 2.83 -6.39 9.77
N LYS A 123 1.92 -5.47 10.10
CA LYS A 123 0.87 -5.69 11.09
C LYS A 123 -0.14 -6.73 10.59
N GLU A 124 -0.55 -6.65 9.32
CA GLU A 124 -1.44 -7.65 8.70
C GLU A 124 -0.82 -9.05 8.66
N ASP A 125 0.44 -9.17 8.22
CA ASP A 125 1.12 -10.46 8.08
C ASP A 125 1.33 -11.18 9.42
N ASN A 126 1.64 -10.41 10.46
CA ASN A 126 2.00 -10.94 11.78
C ASN A 126 0.80 -11.06 12.74
N GLU A 127 -0.24 -10.25 12.57
CA GLU A 127 -1.40 -10.25 13.45
C GLU A 127 -2.65 -10.71 12.70
N LEU A 128 -3.14 -9.91 11.75
CA LEU A 128 -4.47 -10.10 11.15
C LEU A 128 -4.62 -11.45 10.44
N TYR A 129 -3.62 -11.84 9.64
CA TYR A 129 -3.68 -13.08 8.87
C TYR A 129 -3.55 -14.33 9.73
N GLN A 130 -3.01 -14.22 10.96
CA GLN A 130 -2.98 -15.34 11.91
C GLN A 130 -4.38 -15.66 12.44
N LEU A 131 -5.25 -14.66 12.56
CA LEU A 131 -6.63 -14.82 13.04
C LEU A 131 -7.54 -15.59 12.08
N CYS A 132 -7.19 -15.64 10.78
CA CYS A 132 -7.94 -16.34 9.74
C CYS A 132 -7.45 -17.79 9.51
N SER A 133 -6.43 -18.21 10.26
CA SER A 133 -5.88 -19.57 10.22
C SER A 133 -6.24 -20.40 11.45
N GLU A 134 -7.02 -19.84 12.38
CA GLU A 134 -7.66 -20.54 13.50
C GLU A 134 -9.06 -21.02 13.12
#